data_AF-A0A381V1H0-F1
#
_entry.id   AF-A0A381V1H0-F1
#
_cell.length_a   1.000
_cell.length_b   1.000
_cell.length_c   1.000
_cell.angle_alpha   90.00
_cell.angle_beta   90.00
_cell.angle_gamma   90.00
#
_symmetry.space_group_name_H-M   'P 1'
#
loop_
_entity.id
_entity.type
_entity.pdbx_description
1 polymer ?
#
loop_
_entity_poly.entity_id
_entity_poly.type
_entity_poly.pdbx_seq_one_letter_code
_entity_poly.pdbx_strand_id
1 'polypeptide(L)' 'MLGITPRTLYKLVDQGQVPGYRMGRVLRFKRSDIDEATENFRIEPGSLQHLYQEAP' A
#
# COMPACT_ATOMS: atom_id res chain seq x y z
N MET A 1 8.26 9.21 -3.55
CA MET A 1 6.84 9.14 -3.99
C MET A 1 6.42 7.68 -3.91
N LEU A 2 5.24 7.34 -3.37
CA LEU A 2 4.85 5.95 -3.04
C LEU A 2 4.49 5.05 -4.25
N GLY A 3 4.57 5.57 -5.49
CA GLY A 3 4.21 4.81 -6.69
C GLY A 3 2.72 4.49 -6.84
N ILE A 4 1.86 4.94 -5.92
CA ILE A 4 0.41 4.71 -5.93
C ILE A 4 -0.39 6.02 -5.96
N THR A 5 -1.64 5.94 -6.41
CA THR A 5 -2.55 7.08 -6.39
C THR A 5 -3.06 7.39 -4.97
N PRO A 6 -3.46 8.64 -4.67
CA PRO A 6 -4.13 8.96 -3.40
C PRO A 6 -5.39 8.12 -3.16
N ARG A 7 -6.14 7.78 -4.21
CA ARG A 7 -7.32 6.90 -4.11
C ARG A 7 -6.95 5.52 -3.59
N THR A 8 -5.85 4.95 -4.07
CA THR A 8 -5.33 3.67 -3.55
C THR A 8 -4.97 3.81 -2.08
N LEU A 9 -4.26 4.88 -1.71
CA LEU A 9 -3.88 5.12 -0.32
C LEU A 9 -5.09 5.27 0.61
N TYR A 10 -6.16 5.94 0.17
CA TYR A 10 -7.40 6.06 0.95
C TYR A 10 -8.11 4.71 1.12
N LYS A 11 -8.11 3.85 0.10
CA LYS A 11 -8.65 2.49 0.24
C LYS A 11 -7.86 1.67 1.28
N LEU A 12 -6.54 1.81 1.31
CA LEU A 12 -5.71 1.13 2.31
C LEU A 12 -6.05 1.58 3.73
N VAL A 13 -6.35 2.87 3.93
CA VAL A 13 -6.84 3.38 5.22
C VAL A 13 -8.21 2.79 5.57
N ASP A 14 -9.14 2.82 4.62
CA ASP A 14 -10.50 2.30 4.80
C ASP A 14 -10.53 0.80 5.12
N GLN A 15 -9.57 0.04 4.55
CA GLN A 15 -9.37 -1.39 4.81
C GLN A 15 -8.54 -1.69 6.06
N GLY A 16 -8.13 -0.67 6.82
CA GLY A 16 -7.32 -0.83 8.04
C GLY A 16 -5.88 -1.30 7.79
N GLN A 17 -5.39 -1.22 6.55
CA GLN A 17 -4.05 -1.68 6.18
C GLN A 17 -2.96 -0.64 6.48
N VAL A 18 -3.32 0.65 6.49
CA VAL A 18 -2.42 1.77 6.75
C VAL A 18 -3.13 2.77 7.66
N PRO A 19 -2.52 3.23 8.76
CA PRO A 19 -3.12 4.26 9.60
C PRO A 19 -3.06 5.64 8.92
N GLY A 20 -4.18 6.35 8.94
CA GLY A 20 -4.29 7.73 8.47
C GLY A 20 -4.52 8.71 9.63
N TYR A 21 -3.84 9.84 9.61
CA TYR A 21 -3.94 10.87 10.65
C TYR A 21 -4.67 12.09 10.12
N ARG A 22 -5.82 12.43 10.71
CA ARG A 22 -6.55 13.64 10.35
C ARG A 22 -6.01 14.84 11.12
N MET A 23 -5.42 15.79 10.40
CA MET A 23 -4.97 17.08 10.93
C MET A 23 -5.87 18.18 10.35
N GLY A 24 -6.95 18.49 11.08
CA GLY A 24 -8.00 19.38 10.58
C GLY A 24 -8.68 18.81 9.34
N ARG A 25 -8.50 19.47 8.19
CA ARG A 25 -9.05 19.05 6.89
C ARG A 25 -8.10 18.20 6.05
N VAL A 26 -6.88 17.96 6.52
CA VAL A 26 -5.83 17.29 5.76
C VAL A 26 -5.57 15.90 6.32
N LEU A 27 -5.54 14.90 5.44
CA LEU A 27 -5.06 13.57 5.79
C LEU A 27 -3.53 13.53 5.69
N ARG A 28 -2.90 13.03 6.75
CA ARG A 28 -1.45 12.89 6.87
C ARG A 28 -1.09 11.44 7.17
N PHE A 29 0.13 11.08 6.82
CA PHE A 29 0.69 9.76 7.03
C PHE A 29 2.06 9.93 7.67
N LYS A 30 2.33 9.14 8.70
CA LYS A 30 3.69 9.01 9.22
C LYS A 30 4.48 8.11 8.28
N ARG A 31 5.74 8.47 8.05
CA ARG A 31 6.63 7.66 7.24
C ARG A 31 6.84 6.26 7.84
N SER A 32 7.03 6.17 9.15
CA SER A 32 7.18 4.89 9.89
C SER A 32 6.06 3.91 9.57
N ASP A 33 4.82 4.39 9.58
CA ASP A 33 3.65 3.53 9.45
C ASP A 33 3.48 3.07 7.99
N ILE A 34 3.91 3.89 7.03
CA ILE A 34 3.96 3.50 5.62
C ILE A 34 5.07 2.47 5.40
N ASP A 35 6.24 2.68 5.99
CA ASP A 35 7.37 1.76 5.88
C ASP A 35 7.00 0.39 6.49
N GLU A 36 6.34 0.37 7.65
CA GLU A 36 5.82 -0.86 8.27
C GLU A 36 4.75 -1.54 7.42
N ALA A 37 3.75 -0.80 6.93
CA ALA A 37 2.71 -1.37 6.08
C ALA A 37 3.26 -1.90 4.75
N THR A 38 4.33 -1.29 4.22
CA THR A 38 4.97 -1.73 2.96
C THR A 38 5.48 -3.17 3.06
N GLU A 39 5.96 -3.59 4.24
CA GLU A 39 6.40 -4.96 4.46
C GLU A 39 5.26 -5.98 4.33
N ASN A 40 4.02 -5.60 4.68
CA ASN A 40 2.85 -6.47 4.51
C ASN A 40 2.47 -6.68 3.03
N PHE A 41 2.91 -5.79 2.14
CA PHE A 41 2.71 -5.90 0.70
C PHE A 41 3.91 -6.52 -0.02
N ARG A 42 4.93 -6.96 0.72
CA ARG A 42 6.12 -7.58 0.15
C ARG A 42 5.71 -8.84 -0.62
N ILE A 43 6.07 -8.84 -1.90
CA ILE A 43 5.96 -10.00 -2.76
C ILE A 43 7.33 -10.67 -2.79
N GLU A 44 7.37 -11.95 -2.40
CA GLU A 44 8.62 -12.70 -2.41
C GLU A 44 9.17 -12.84 -3.85
N PRO A 45 10.49 -12.62 -4.06
CA PRO A 45 11.09 -12.80 -5.37
C PRO A 45 10.79 -14.18 -5.96
N GLY A 46 10.27 -14.21 -7.18
CA GLY A 46 9.91 -15.45 -7.88
C GLY A 46 8.51 -15.98 -7.59
N SER A 47 7.75 -15.39 -6.66
CA SER A 47 6.37 -15.84 -6.37
C SER A 47 5.34 -15.48 -7.46
N LEU A 48 5.71 -14.63 -8.42
CA LEU A 48 4.82 -14.15 -9.49
C LEU A 48 4.77 -15.07 -10.72
N GLN A 49 5.44 -16.23 -10.72
CA GLN A 49 5.50 -17.12 -11.90
C GLN A 49 4.11 -17.51 -12.43
N HIS A 50 3.13 -17.70 -11.54
CA HIS A 50 1.76 -18.04 -11.91
C HIS A 50 1.05 -16.94 -12.73
N LEU A 51 1.46 -15.67 -12.59
CA LEU A 51 0.89 -14.55 -13.35
C LEU A 51 1.35 -14.52 -14.82
N TYR A 52 2.44 -15.20 -15.16
CA TYR A 52 3.00 -15.23 -16.51
C TYR A 52 2.72 -16.56 -17.24
N GLN A 53 2.20 -17.57 -16.54
CA GLN A 53 1.88 -18.89 -17.11
C GLN A 53 0.51 -18.94 -17.82
N GLU A 54 -0.35 -17.94 -17.62
CA GLU A 54 -1.67 -17.84 -18.26
C GLU A 54 -1.66 -17.03 -19.58
N ALA A 55 -0.49 -16.60 -20.06
CA ALA A 55 -0.37 -15.93 -21.35
C ALA A 55 -0.21 -16.97 -22.48
N PRO A 56 -1.22 -17.18 -23.35
CA PRO A 56 -1.11 -18.05 -24.53
C PRO A 56 -0.16 -17.50 -25.61
#